data_AF-A0A8J3EMP5-F1
#
_entry.id   AF-A0A8J3EMP5-F1
#
_cell.length_a   1.000
_cell.length_b   1.000
_cell.length_c   1.000
_cell.angle_alpha   90.00
_cell.angle_beta   90.00
_cell.angle_gamma   90.00
#
_symmetry.space_group_name_H-M   'P 1'
#
loop_
_entity.id
_entity.type
_entity.pdbx_description
1 polymer ?
#
loop_
_entity_poly.entity_id
_entity_poly.type
_entity_poly.pdbx_seq_one_letter_code
_entity_poly.pdbx_strand_id
1 'polypeptide(L)'
;MLSFHFKKKLRDFELNIEIEVGNKTLALIGHSGCGKTTTLQLLAGLQTPDEGFVEINGTKLTATKENLFIPTEDRQIGFVFQDYALFPHLSVRENILYGIRHLERPEKKKRLEEVLSLLQLEALEDVFPTQLSGGQQQRVALARALVTRPSLLLLDEPLSALDISTRSHVRTELKGLLDSLSIPCVVVTHDYEDARVLGDEIAVIDQGSMIQKGTPEEIIKQPASPFVAEFVGTNLVVQQAEDSSHCKQSLMIAFHPWEAEVSQFPLGKNYHWEGDIVDISTLGAFDRLHIKGNQSFLIDVPTEASTFKRGDHVYIGVSEDKARVYASHTLYDSQTSTLSKERQHQLQKKSMVLRRRKNRWKISVTITSMVAVIIFLILFSGIKGFAGTSHTGKVVTMEALIAANATDPMNTIIKNYERANPAIAIKASYAGTQIIQTQLEQGAPADIFLSANLSHIQTLQKEGYVKDFYKVSKNHEVIIVPKNNPAQIHNLQDLGKKQAKLIIGVDTVPIGQYTRQIINKASRDYGPNFKKDVMGRVASTETNVKQILEKISMGNGDAGVVYLTDVTAQYKSKVKIIEIPEKYNVESINYIAVTTKGPHPKRAKAFLDYILSAKGQGVFADYHYDPTN
;
A
#
# COMPACT_ATOMS: atom_id res chain seq x y z
N MET A 1 -21.63 -16.80 20.35
CA MET A 1 -22.40 -16.12 19.29
C MET A 1 -22.33 -14.62 19.55
N LEU A 2 -21.80 -13.88 18.58
CA LEU A 2 -21.80 -12.42 18.54
C LEU A 2 -22.92 -11.97 17.59
N SER A 3 -23.76 -11.05 18.02
CA SER A 3 -24.76 -10.40 17.17
C SER A 3 -24.71 -8.90 17.39
N PHE A 4 -24.68 -8.11 16.32
CA PHE A 4 -24.72 -6.67 16.43
C PHE A 4 -25.38 -6.07 15.21
N HIS A 5 -26.08 -4.97 15.46
CA HIS A 5 -26.49 -4.02 14.43
C HIS A 5 -26.26 -2.64 14.99
N PHE A 6 -25.50 -1.80 14.32
CA PHE A 6 -25.35 -0.42 14.76
C PHE A 6 -25.23 0.57 13.62
N LYS A 7 -25.67 1.79 13.91
CA LYS A 7 -25.47 2.97 13.09
C LYS A 7 -24.54 3.95 13.75
N LYS A 8 -23.61 4.49 12.98
CA LYS A 8 -22.72 5.57 13.41
C LYS A 8 -22.47 6.54 12.27
N LYS A 9 -22.83 7.80 12.47
CA LYS A 9 -22.53 8.89 11.56
C LYS A 9 -21.03 9.21 11.63
N LEU A 10 -20.34 8.98 10.52
CA LEU A 10 -18.95 9.37 10.33
C LEU A 10 -18.88 10.62 9.45
N ARG A 11 -17.67 11.13 9.23
CA ARG A 11 -17.45 12.38 8.48
C ARG A 11 -18.02 12.32 7.06
N ASP A 12 -17.76 11.22 6.36
CA ASP A 12 -18.00 11.11 4.92
C ASP A 12 -19.20 10.19 4.57
N PHE A 13 -19.59 9.30 5.48
CA PHE A 13 -20.69 8.33 5.31
C PHE A 13 -21.27 7.90 6.66
N GLU A 14 -22.37 7.16 6.63
CA GLU A 14 -22.95 6.50 7.81
C GLU A 14 -22.53 5.03 7.82
N LEU A 15 -21.93 4.59 8.92
CA LEU A 15 -21.67 3.19 9.18
C LEU A 15 -22.99 2.55 9.62
N ASN A 16 -23.52 1.61 8.85
CA ASN A 16 -24.74 0.86 9.15
C ASN A 16 -24.47 -0.62 8.83
N ILE A 17 -24.15 -1.39 9.87
CA ILE A 17 -23.75 -2.79 9.72
C ILE A 17 -24.55 -3.64 10.68
N GLU A 18 -25.06 -4.76 10.15
CA GLU A 18 -25.72 -5.83 10.89
C GLU A 18 -25.03 -7.15 10.58
N ILE A 19 -24.49 -7.81 11.61
CA ILE A 19 -23.78 -9.09 11.48
C ILE A 19 -24.08 -9.97 12.70
N GLU A 20 -24.36 -11.23 12.41
CA GLU A 20 -24.39 -12.31 13.39
C GLU A 20 -23.30 -13.33 13.04
N VAL A 21 -22.53 -13.79 14.03
CA VAL A 21 -21.51 -14.83 13.86
C VAL A 21 -21.50 -15.77 15.07
N GLY A 22 -21.35 -17.07 14.81
CA GLY A 22 -21.22 -18.09 15.85
C GLY A 22 -19.90 -17.99 16.63
N ASN A 23 -19.46 -19.09 17.23
CA ASN A 23 -18.14 -19.19 17.86
C ASN A 23 -17.08 -19.49 16.80
N LYS A 24 -16.94 -18.57 15.85
CA LYS A 24 -16.08 -18.65 14.67
C LYS A 24 -15.33 -17.34 14.47
N THR A 25 -14.34 -17.36 13.58
CA THR A 25 -13.62 -16.16 13.16
C THR A 25 -14.32 -15.49 12.00
N LEU A 26 -14.76 -14.25 12.20
CA LEU A 26 -15.22 -13.34 11.15
C LEU A 26 -14.05 -12.46 10.70
N ALA A 27 -13.65 -12.55 9.43
CA ALA A 27 -12.75 -11.59 8.82
C ALA A 27 -13.55 -10.43 8.19
N LEU A 28 -13.35 -9.22 8.69
CA LEU A 28 -13.95 -8.00 8.17
C LEU A 28 -12.96 -7.29 7.24
N ILE A 29 -13.31 -7.21 5.95
CA ILE A 29 -12.45 -6.65 4.90
C ILE A 29 -13.11 -5.50 4.16
N GLY A 30 -12.29 -4.66 3.53
CA GLY A 30 -12.74 -3.52 2.76
C GLY A 30 -11.65 -2.47 2.59
N HIS A 31 -11.91 -1.42 1.83
CA HIS A 31 -10.94 -0.35 1.57
C HIS A 31 -10.53 0.42 2.83
N SER A 32 -9.42 1.14 2.75
CA SER A 32 -9.04 2.07 3.83
C SER A 32 -10.14 3.11 4.04
N GLY A 33 -10.54 3.30 5.30
CA GLY A 33 -11.54 4.30 5.68
C GLY A 33 -13.02 3.87 5.55
N CYS A 34 -13.34 2.61 5.19
CA CYS A 34 -14.74 2.16 5.09
C CYS A 34 -15.44 1.85 6.43
N GLY A 35 -14.74 1.99 7.57
CA GLY A 35 -15.32 1.83 8.91
C GLY A 35 -14.87 0.59 9.69
N LYS A 36 -13.95 -0.24 9.20
CA LYS A 36 -13.50 -1.48 9.86
C LYS A 36 -13.02 -1.29 11.31
N THR A 37 -12.04 -0.41 11.53
CA THR A 37 -11.53 -0.10 12.87
C THR A 37 -12.61 0.53 13.76
N THR A 38 -13.48 1.38 13.18
CA THR A 38 -14.62 1.93 13.90
C THR A 38 -15.59 0.83 14.37
N THR A 39 -15.87 -0.17 13.54
CA THR A 39 -16.67 -1.35 13.91
C THR A 39 -16.05 -2.05 15.12
N LEU A 40 -14.74 -2.32 15.12
CA LEU A 40 -14.08 -2.92 16.29
C LEU A 40 -14.19 -2.05 17.54
N GLN A 41 -14.02 -0.73 17.41
CA GLN A 41 -14.14 0.20 18.53
C GLN A 41 -15.56 0.26 19.11
N LEU A 42 -16.59 0.17 18.27
CA LEU A 42 -17.99 0.10 18.70
C LEU A 42 -18.30 -1.21 19.44
N LEU A 43 -17.79 -2.34 18.92
CA LEU A 43 -17.88 -3.64 19.59
C LEU A 43 -17.18 -3.62 20.96
N ALA A 44 -15.99 -3.04 21.03
CA ALA A 44 -15.20 -2.91 22.25
C ALA A 44 -15.75 -1.87 23.25
N GLY A 45 -16.69 -1.01 22.84
CA GLY A 45 -17.20 0.08 23.68
C GLY A 45 -16.26 1.29 23.78
N LEU A 46 -15.19 1.32 22.99
CA LEU A 46 -14.30 2.49 22.88
C LEU A 46 -14.99 3.65 22.16
N GLN A 47 -16.02 3.35 21.37
CA GLN A 47 -16.96 4.32 20.83
C GLN A 47 -18.40 3.89 21.13
N THR A 48 -19.30 4.87 21.18
CA THR A 48 -20.74 4.64 21.34
C THR A 48 -21.44 4.76 19.99
N PRO A 49 -22.27 3.77 19.59
CA PRO A 49 -23.09 3.88 18.38
C PRO A 49 -24.18 4.95 18.55
N ASP A 50 -24.64 5.52 17.45
CA ASP A 50 -25.77 6.46 17.46
C ASP A 50 -27.09 5.70 17.59
N GLU A 51 -27.21 4.55 16.92
CA GLU A 51 -28.35 3.62 17.04
C GLU A 51 -27.87 2.16 17.03
N GLY A 52 -28.71 1.26 17.53
CA GLY A 52 -28.49 -0.19 17.47
C GLY A 52 -28.04 -0.84 18.78
N PHE A 53 -27.48 -2.04 18.67
CA PHE A 53 -27.09 -2.92 19.76
C PHE A 53 -25.83 -3.73 19.45
N VAL A 54 -25.20 -4.23 20.52
CA VAL A 54 -24.12 -5.22 20.51
C VAL A 54 -24.45 -6.28 21.55
N GLU A 55 -24.45 -7.55 21.17
CA GLU A 55 -24.82 -8.68 22.02
C GLU A 55 -23.82 -9.83 21.86
N ILE A 56 -23.41 -10.43 22.98
CA ILE A 56 -22.52 -11.58 23.02
C ILE A 56 -23.16 -12.66 23.89
N ASN A 57 -23.36 -13.86 23.32
CA ASN A 57 -23.92 -15.03 23.99
C ASN A 57 -25.23 -14.72 24.75
N GLY A 58 -26.16 -13.98 24.12
CA GLY A 58 -27.43 -13.58 24.75
C GLY A 58 -27.34 -12.34 25.65
N THR A 59 -26.13 -11.84 25.93
CA THR A 59 -25.91 -10.70 26.84
C THR A 59 -25.70 -9.43 26.04
N LYS A 60 -26.64 -8.49 26.15
CA LYS A 60 -26.54 -7.16 25.53
C LYS A 60 -25.47 -6.34 26.24
N LEU A 61 -24.48 -5.87 25.48
CA LEU A 61 -23.43 -4.96 25.94
C LEU A 61 -23.75 -3.50 25.61
N THR A 62 -24.52 -3.29 24.55
CA THR A 62 -25.04 -1.97 24.17
C THR A 62 -26.41 -2.18 23.57
N ALA A 63 -27.37 -1.35 23.95
CA ALA A 63 -28.68 -1.29 23.31
C ALA A 63 -29.21 0.15 23.46
N THR A 64 -29.05 0.93 22.39
CA THR A 64 -29.40 2.36 22.38
C THR A 64 -30.86 2.63 22.73
N LYS A 65 -31.79 1.78 22.25
CA LYS A 65 -33.23 1.88 22.56
C LYS A 65 -33.56 1.60 24.02
N GLU A 66 -32.70 0.87 24.72
CA GLU A 66 -32.84 0.51 26.15
C GLU A 66 -31.98 1.41 27.04
N ASN A 67 -31.30 2.41 26.47
CA ASN A 67 -30.30 3.25 27.14
C ASN A 67 -29.23 2.43 27.89
N LEU A 68 -28.86 1.28 27.32
CA LEU A 68 -27.86 0.36 27.88
C LEU A 68 -26.52 0.57 27.17
N PHE A 69 -25.47 0.83 27.96
CA PHE A 69 -24.09 0.88 27.48
C PHE A 69 -23.15 0.39 28.59
N ILE A 70 -22.58 -0.80 28.41
CA ILE A 70 -21.56 -1.35 29.31
C ILE A 70 -20.20 -0.73 28.93
N PRO A 71 -19.46 -0.12 29.89
CA PRO A 71 -18.11 0.40 29.65
C PRO A 71 -17.13 -0.67 29.17
N THR A 72 -16.09 -0.28 28.43
CA THR A 72 -15.13 -1.21 27.81
C THR A 72 -14.53 -2.20 28.79
N GLU A 73 -14.12 -1.73 29.97
CA GLU A 73 -13.50 -2.52 31.03
C GLU A 73 -14.40 -3.66 31.56
N ASP A 74 -15.72 -3.49 31.45
CA ASP A 74 -16.72 -4.45 31.95
C ASP A 74 -17.23 -5.41 30.87
N ARG A 75 -16.82 -5.25 29.60
CA ARG A 75 -17.30 -6.09 28.48
C ARG A 75 -16.65 -7.47 28.38
N GLN A 76 -15.56 -7.72 29.11
CA GLN A 76 -14.76 -8.95 28.99
C GLN A 76 -14.35 -9.27 27.54
N ILE A 77 -13.92 -8.26 26.79
CA ILE A 77 -13.45 -8.37 25.40
C ILE A 77 -11.92 -8.31 25.37
N GLY A 78 -11.29 -9.21 24.61
CA GLY A 78 -9.87 -9.16 24.30
C GLY A 78 -9.66 -8.30 23.05
N PHE A 79 -8.78 -7.31 23.12
CA PHE A 79 -8.48 -6.43 21.98
C PHE A 79 -6.98 -6.43 21.68
N VAL A 80 -6.61 -6.74 20.43
CA VAL A 80 -5.24 -6.59 19.93
C VAL A 80 -5.22 -5.48 18.87
N PHE A 81 -4.49 -4.42 19.19
CA PHE A 81 -4.31 -3.26 18.32
C PHE A 81 -3.27 -3.52 17.23
N GLN A 82 -3.34 -2.75 16.14
CA GLN A 82 -2.43 -2.84 15.01
C GLN A 82 -0.94 -2.67 15.39
N ASP A 83 -0.63 -1.78 16.33
CA ASP A 83 0.73 -1.53 16.82
C ASP A 83 1.11 -2.41 18.02
N TYR A 84 0.29 -3.42 18.34
CA TYR A 84 0.34 -4.29 19.51
C TYR A 84 0.19 -3.59 20.87
N ALA A 85 0.42 -2.28 20.94
CA ALA A 85 0.33 -1.43 22.13
C ALA A 85 0.98 -2.05 23.38
N LEU A 86 2.13 -2.72 23.24
CA LEU A 86 2.86 -3.28 24.38
C LEU A 86 3.48 -2.16 25.22
N PHE A 87 3.44 -2.31 26.54
CA PHE A 87 4.07 -1.35 27.45
C PHE A 87 5.59 -1.58 27.45
N PRO A 88 6.40 -0.65 26.91
CA PRO A 88 7.82 -0.90 26.66
C PRO A 88 8.66 -0.99 27.95
N HIS A 89 8.13 -0.48 29.06
CA HIS A 89 8.77 -0.47 30.37
C HIS A 89 8.36 -1.65 31.25
N LEU A 90 7.50 -2.54 30.75
CA LEU A 90 7.04 -3.74 31.44
C LEU A 90 7.63 -4.98 30.74
N SER A 91 7.97 -6.02 31.50
CA SER A 91 8.37 -7.31 30.93
C SER A 91 7.18 -8.01 30.23
N VAL A 92 7.42 -9.12 29.55
CA VAL A 92 6.36 -9.97 28.97
C VAL A 92 5.35 -10.39 30.05
N ARG A 93 5.83 -10.91 31.19
CA ARG A 93 5.00 -11.24 32.37
C ARG A 93 4.10 -10.08 32.77
N GLU A 94 4.70 -8.91 32.94
CA GLU A 94 4.01 -7.73 33.43
C GLU A 94 3.01 -7.16 32.43
N ASN A 95 3.33 -7.25 31.13
CA ASN A 95 2.42 -6.92 30.04
C ASN A 95 1.19 -7.84 30.07
N ILE A 96 1.41 -9.16 30.13
CA ILE A 96 0.34 -10.15 30.15
C ILE A 96 -0.55 -9.92 31.38
N LEU A 97 0.04 -9.88 32.57
CA LEU A 97 -0.71 -9.77 33.83
C LEU A 97 -1.41 -8.40 34.03
N TYR A 98 -1.17 -7.41 33.17
CA TYR A 98 -1.68 -6.04 33.33
C TYR A 98 -3.21 -6.01 33.50
N GLY A 99 -3.95 -6.75 32.67
CA GLY A 99 -5.41 -6.78 32.68
C GLY A 99 -6.03 -7.56 33.86
N ILE A 100 -5.23 -8.31 34.63
CA ILE A 100 -5.71 -9.17 35.72
C ILE A 100 -5.04 -8.85 37.06
N ARG A 101 -4.54 -7.62 37.24
CA ARG A 101 -3.89 -7.15 38.47
C ARG A 101 -4.76 -7.25 39.72
N HIS A 102 -6.08 -7.32 39.59
CA HIS A 102 -7.02 -7.45 40.70
C HIS A 102 -7.17 -8.88 41.24
N LEU A 103 -6.75 -9.91 40.49
CA LEU A 103 -6.88 -11.31 40.90
C LEU A 103 -5.85 -11.71 41.97
N GLU A 104 -6.14 -12.77 42.71
CA GLU A 104 -5.22 -13.34 43.71
C GLU A 104 -3.99 -13.98 43.06
N ARG A 105 -2.87 -14.03 43.81
CA ARG A 105 -1.58 -14.55 43.30
C ARG A 105 -1.65 -15.95 42.69
N PRO A 106 -2.32 -16.94 43.30
CA PRO A 106 -2.40 -18.29 42.73
C PRO A 106 -3.12 -18.33 41.38
N GLU A 107 -4.18 -17.54 41.24
CA GLU A 107 -4.96 -17.48 40.00
C GLU A 107 -4.17 -16.77 38.88
N LYS A 108 -3.51 -15.65 39.18
CA LYS A 108 -2.63 -14.97 38.23
C LYS A 108 -1.55 -15.90 37.69
N LYS A 109 -0.88 -16.64 38.58
CA LYS A 109 0.18 -17.57 38.21
C LYS A 109 -0.35 -18.65 37.26
N LYS A 110 -1.47 -19.28 37.61
CA LYS A 110 -2.11 -20.31 36.79
C LYS A 110 -2.47 -19.78 35.39
N ARG A 111 -3.16 -18.63 35.31
CA ARG A 111 -3.56 -18.05 34.02
C ARG A 111 -2.37 -17.65 33.17
N LEU A 112 -1.30 -17.15 33.79
CA LEU A 112 -0.08 -16.79 33.09
C LEU A 112 0.60 -18.03 32.50
N GLU A 113 0.77 -19.10 33.27
CA GLU A 113 1.34 -20.36 32.79
C GLU A 113 0.52 -20.94 31.61
N GLU A 114 -0.82 -20.90 31.70
CA GLU A 114 -1.73 -21.30 30.62
C GLU A 114 -1.45 -20.52 29.31
N VAL A 115 -1.42 -19.18 29.36
CA VAL A 115 -1.22 -18.37 28.14
C VAL A 115 0.21 -18.38 27.63
N LEU A 116 1.21 -18.47 28.51
CA LEU A 116 2.61 -18.61 28.09
C LEU A 116 2.81 -19.91 27.33
N SER A 117 2.21 -21.01 27.80
CA SER A 117 2.31 -22.30 27.12
C SER A 117 1.54 -22.34 25.81
N LEU A 118 0.32 -21.79 25.79
CA LEU A 118 -0.49 -21.70 24.58
C LEU A 118 0.22 -20.96 23.44
N LEU A 119 1.05 -19.95 23.78
CA LEU A 119 1.71 -19.07 22.82
C LEU A 119 3.22 -19.30 22.72
N GLN A 120 3.76 -20.34 23.38
CA GLN A 120 5.18 -20.69 23.37
C GLN A 120 6.08 -19.52 23.80
N LEU A 121 5.74 -18.87 24.90
CA LEU A 121 6.41 -17.69 25.45
C LEU A 121 7.15 -17.96 26.77
N GLU A 122 7.24 -19.22 27.22
CA GLU A 122 7.76 -19.59 28.54
C GLU A 122 9.19 -19.07 28.77
N ALA A 123 10.05 -19.13 27.73
CA ALA A 123 11.43 -18.68 27.80
C ALA A 123 11.60 -17.14 27.73
N LEU A 124 10.52 -16.39 27.48
CA LEU A 124 10.54 -14.95 27.23
C LEU A 124 9.86 -14.13 28.33
N GLU A 125 9.42 -14.79 29.41
CA GLU A 125 8.58 -14.19 30.44
C GLU A 125 9.19 -12.93 31.09
N ASP A 126 10.52 -12.89 31.27
CA ASP A 126 11.24 -11.77 31.89
C ASP A 126 11.86 -10.78 30.87
N VAL A 127 11.59 -10.98 29.58
CA VAL A 127 12.12 -10.14 28.48
C VAL A 127 11.27 -8.89 28.29
N PHE A 128 11.86 -7.78 27.82
CA PHE A 128 11.13 -6.54 27.50
C PHE A 128 10.73 -6.47 26.03
N PRO A 129 9.61 -5.80 25.66
CA PRO A 129 9.12 -5.72 24.28
C PRO A 129 10.16 -5.28 23.24
N THR A 130 11.08 -4.38 23.60
CA THR A 130 12.13 -3.87 22.72
C THR A 130 13.16 -4.93 22.31
N GLN A 131 13.19 -6.07 23.00
CA GLN A 131 14.10 -7.19 22.75
C GLN A 131 13.41 -8.33 21.99
N LEU A 132 12.12 -8.20 21.69
CA LEU A 132 11.31 -9.22 21.01
C LEU A 132 11.26 -8.96 19.50
N SER A 133 11.19 -10.03 18.71
CA SER A 133 10.83 -9.94 17.29
C SER A 133 9.37 -9.51 17.11
N GLY A 134 8.99 -9.03 15.91
CA GLY A 134 7.60 -8.61 15.64
C GLY A 134 6.57 -9.71 15.88
N GLY A 135 6.88 -10.96 15.51
CA GLY A 135 6.02 -12.11 15.80
C GLY A 135 5.93 -12.44 17.29
N GLN A 136 7.03 -12.30 18.04
CA GLN A 136 7.00 -12.47 19.50
C GLN A 136 6.17 -11.37 20.17
N GLN A 137 6.29 -10.11 19.73
CA GLN A 137 5.45 -9.02 20.23
C GLN A 137 3.96 -9.28 19.98
N GLN A 138 3.60 -9.77 18.80
CA GLN A 138 2.23 -10.17 18.48
C GLN A 138 1.72 -11.24 19.44
N ARG A 139 2.52 -12.31 19.67
CA ARG A 139 2.15 -13.38 20.63
C ARG A 139 1.98 -12.82 22.04
N VAL A 140 2.83 -11.90 22.49
CA VAL A 140 2.68 -11.25 23.81
C VAL A 140 1.40 -10.41 23.90
N ALA A 141 1.06 -9.65 22.85
CA ALA A 141 -0.17 -8.87 22.80
C ALA A 141 -1.41 -9.77 22.86
N LEU A 142 -1.36 -10.91 22.16
CA LEU A 142 -2.41 -11.91 22.19
C LEU A 142 -2.52 -12.59 23.56
N ALA A 143 -1.39 -12.95 24.19
CA ALA A 143 -1.35 -13.48 25.55
C ALA A 143 -2.02 -12.51 26.54
N ARG A 144 -1.71 -11.22 26.43
CA ARG A 144 -2.33 -10.16 27.25
C ARG A 144 -3.84 -10.05 27.03
N ALA A 145 -4.32 -10.24 25.81
CA ALA A 145 -5.75 -10.23 25.52
C ALA A 145 -6.45 -11.51 26.04
N LEU A 146 -5.80 -12.67 25.97
CA LEU A 146 -6.38 -13.97 26.32
C LEU A 146 -6.36 -14.26 27.82
N VAL A 147 -5.41 -13.70 28.57
CA VAL A 147 -5.29 -13.98 30.02
C VAL A 147 -6.52 -13.52 30.82
N THR A 148 -7.29 -12.56 30.29
CA THR A 148 -8.55 -12.11 30.88
C THR A 148 -9.69 -13.11 30.69
N ARG A 149 -9.50 -14.16 29.86
CA ARG A 149 -10.51 -15.12 29.41
C ARG A 149 -11.70 -14.44 28.73
N PRO A 150 -11.45 -13.75 27.60
CA PRO A 150 -12.46 -12.92 26.97
C PRO A 150 -13.59 -13.75 26.34
N SER A 151 -14.79 -13.17 26.28
CA SER A 151 -15.95 -13.75 25.59
C SER A 151 -15.96 -13.48 24.07
N LEU A 152 -15.13 -12.52 23.63
CA LEU A 152 -14.92 -12.11 22.25
C LEU A 152 -13.49 -11.60 22.08
N LEU A 153 -12.84 -12.01 21.00
CA LEU A 153 -11.51 -11.52 20.62
C LEU A 153 -11.60 -10.62 19.39
N LEU A 154 -11.02 -9.43 19.48
CA LEU A 154 -10.96 -8.43 18.40
C LEU A 154 -9.49 -8.20 18.00
N LEU A 155 -9.23 -8.28 16.70
CA LEU A 155 -7.88 -8.20 16.13
C LEU A 155 -7.88 -7.15 15.02
N ASP A 156 -7.18 -6.03 15.21
CA ASP A 156 -7.06 -4.97 14.20
C ASP A 156 -5.74 -5.09 13.44
N GLU A 157 -5.79 -5.51 12.18
CA GLU A 157 -4.63 -5.64 11.28
C GLU A 157 -3.46 -6.45 11.89
N PRO A 158 -3.72 -7.64 12.48
CA PRO A 158 -2.77 -8.33 13.38
C PRO A 158 -1.48 -8.80 12.70
N LEU A 159 -1.43 -8.80 11.36
CA LEU A 159 -0.29 -9.25 10.56
C LEU A 159 0.32 -8.14 9.71
N SER A 160 -0.16 -6.90 9.83
CA SER A 160 0.23 -5.79 8.95
C SER A 160 1.68 -5.33 9.16
N ALA A 161 2.25 -5.56 10.35
CA ALA A 161 3.63 -5.20 10.68
C ALA A 161 4.66 -6.29 10.33
N LEU A 162 4.24 -7.42 9.76
CA LEU A 162 5.11 -8.56 9.46
C LEU A 162 5.57 -8.59 8.00
N ASP A 163 6.82 -9.01 7.78
CA ASP A 163 7.40 -9.20 6.45
C ASP A 163 6.68 -10.29 5.65
N ILE A 164 6.58 -10.10 4.33
CA ILE A 164 5.84 -10.95 3.40
C ILE A 164 6.28 -12.43 3.48
N SER A 165 7.59 -12.69 3.62
CA SER A 165 8.14 -14.05 3.72
C SER A 165 7.71 -14.81 4.98
N THR A 166 7.50 -14.09 6.07
CA THR A 166 7.16 -14.67 7.38
C THR A 166 5.63 -14.73 7.58
N ARG A 167 4.90 -13.86 6.88
CA ARG A 167 3.44 -13.72 7.00
C ARG A 167 2.69 -15.02 6.73
N SER A 168 3.10 -15.82 5.74
CA SER A 168 2.41 -17.09 5.43
C SER A 168 2.46 -18.09 6.58
N HIS A 169 3.61 -18.25 7.24
CA HIS A 169 3.75 -19.17 8.36
C HIS A 169 2.95 -18.68 9.58
N VAL A 170 3.05 -17.38 9.88
CA VAL A 170 2.34 -16.76 11.01
C VAL A 170 0.81 -16.77 10.80
N ARG A 171 0.33 -16.63 9.57
CA ARG A 171 -1.11 -16.80 9.25
C ARG A 171 -1.62 -18.17 9.70
N THR A 172 -0.92 -19.24 9.32
CA THR A 172 -1.33 -20.61 9.66
C THR A 172 -1.29 -20.84 11.17
N GLU A 173 -0.26 -20.34 11.85
CA GLU A 173 -0.15 -20.44 13.30
C GLU A 173 -1.29 -19.69 14.00
N LEU A 174 -1.56 -18.45 13.58
CA LEU A 174 -2.64 -17.65 14.13
C LEU A 174 -4.00 -18.31 13.87
N LYS A 175 -4.24 -18.86 12.68
CA LYS A 175 -5.47 -19.62 12.39
C LYS A 175 -5.65 -20.79 13.35
N GLY A 176 -4.63 -21.63 13.52
CA GLY A 176 -4.70 -22.78 14.43
C GLY A 176 -4.98 -22.36 15.87
N LEU A 177 -4.43 -21.23 16.31
CA LEU A 177 -4.73 -20.66 17.62
C LEU A 177 -6.18 -20.18 17.70
N LEU A 178 -6.68 -19.38 16.74
CA LEU A 178 -8.06 -18.88 16.75
C LEU A 178 -9.09 -20.02 16.78
N ASP A 179 -8.84 -21.08 16.03
CA ASP A 179 -9.69 -22.27 16.00
C ASP A 179 -9.76 -22.97 17.36
N SER A 180 -8.68 -22.93 18.15
CA SER A 180 -8.65 -23.52 19.49
C SER A 180 -9.44 -22.75 20.55
N LEU A 181 -9.69 -21.45 20.36
CA LEU A 181 -10.22 -20.57 21.42
C LEU A 181 -11.73 -20.73 21.67
N SER A 182 -12.48 -21.36 20.76
CA SER A 182 -13.93 -21.63 20.90
C SER A 182 -14.80 -20.41 21.27
N ILE A 183 -14.34 -19.19 20.98
CA ILE A 183 -15.04 -17.91 21.17
C ILE A 183 -15.20 -17.20 19.83
N PRO A 184 -16.20 -16.31 19.65
CA PRO A 184 -16.25 -15.45 18.48
C PRO A 184 -14.98 -14.60 18.39
N CYS A 185 -14.42 -14.53 17.19
CA CYS A 185 -13.26 -13.70 16.89
C CYS A 185 -13.60 -12.78 15.71
N VAL A 186 -13.21 -11.50 15.77
CA VAL A 186 -13.35 -10.57 14.64
C VAL A 186 -11.97 -10.07 14.26
N VAL A 187 -11.53 -10.39 13.04
CA VAL A 187 -10.26 -9.94 12.47
C VAL A 187 -10.54 -8.86 11.44
N VAL A 188 -9.95 -7.69 11.59
CA VAL A 188 -9.93 -6.65 10.56
C VAL A 188 -8.65 -6.76 9.76
N THR A 189 -8.78 -6.78 8.43
CA THR A 189 -7.64 -6.72 7.51
C THR A 189 -8.02 -6.04 6.20
N HIS A 190 -7.03 -5.52 5.49
CA HIS A 190 -7.16 -5.04 4.10
C HIS A 190 -6.64 -6.05 3.08
N ASP A 191 -6.08 -7.18 3.52
CA ASP A 191 -5.52 -8.24 2.68
C ASP A 191 -6.50 -9.42 2.60
N TYR A 192 -6.90 -9.78 1.38
CA TYR A 192 -7.80 -10.91 1.16
C TYR A 192 -7.18 -12.25 1.59
N GLU A 193 -5.87 -12.45 1.43
CA GLU A 193 -5.22 -13.70 1.84
C GLU A 193 -5.20 -13.86 3.36
N ASP A 194 -5.05 -12.77 4.13
CA ASP A 194 -5.25 -12.83 5.58
C ASP A 194 -6.68 -13.28 5.90
N ALA A 195 -7.69 -12.67 5.25
CA ALA A 195 -9.08 -12.98 5.51
C ALA A 195 -9.47 -14.41 5.10
N ARG A 196 -8.93 -14.88 3.97
CA ARG A 196 -9.15 -16.22 3.44
C ARG A 196 -8.59 -17.31 4.34
N VAL A 197 -7.43 -17.06 4.98
CA VAL A 197 -6.78 -18.03 5.86
C VAL A 197 -7.31 -17.96 7.29
N LEU A 198 -7.53 -16.76 7.83
CA LEU A 198 -7.93 -16.56 9.22
C LEU A 198 -9.45 -16.72 9.43
N GLY A 199 -10.25 -16.21 8.51
CA GLY A 199 -11.71 -16.15 8.63
C GLY A 199 -12.40 -17.45 8.24
N ASP A 200 -13.29 -17.93 9.11
CA ASP A 200 -14.28 -18.95 8.73
C ASP A 200 -15.39 -18.33 7.87
N GLU A 201 -15.70 -17.06 8.15
CA GLU A 201 -16.59 -16.21 7.38
C GLU A 201 -15.90 -14.89 7.07
N ILE A 202 -16.20 -14.33 5.90
CA ILE A 202 -15.71 -13.04 5.44
C ILE A 202 -16.90 -12.10 5.30
N ALA A 203 -16.81 -10.90 5.88
CA ALA A 203 -17.71 -9.81 5.61
C ALA A 203 -16.96 -8.70 4.86
N VAL A 204 -17.43 -8.38 3.66
CA VAL A 204 -16.90 -7.30 2.82
C VAL A 204 -17.72 -6.05 3.09
N ILE A 205 -17.05 -4.96 3.49
CA ILE A 205 -17.69 -3.66 3.76
C ILE A 205 -17.18 -2.56 2.82
N ASP A 206 -18.10 -1.70 2.40
CA ASP A 206 -17.80 -0.49 1.63
C ASP A 206 -18.71 0.66 2.05
N GLN A 207 -18.16 1.87 2.13
CA GLN A 207 -18.88 3.09 2.52
C GLN A 207 -19.81 2.90 3.74
N GLY A 208 -19.35 2.13 4.73
CA GLY A 208 -20.08 1.87 5.96
C GLY A 208 -21.20 0.84 5.88
N SER A 209 -21.41 0.17 4.74
CA SER A 209 -22.40 -0.89 4.57
C SER A 209 -21.73 -2.25 4.32
N MET A 210 -22.36 -3.32 4.80
CA MET A 210 -21.97 -4.68 4.43
C MET A 210 -22.47 -5.01 3.03
N ILE A 211 -21.53 -5.32 2.13
CA ILE A 211 -21.82 -5.62 0.72
C ILE A 211 -22.11 -7.11 0.54
N GLN A 212 -21.31 -7.96 1.18
CA GLN A 212 -21.48 -9.41 1.13
C GLN A 212 -20.89 -10.05 2.38
N LYS A 213 -21.52 -11.14 2.82
CA LYS A 213 -21.00 -12.03 3.86
C LYS A 213 -21.15 -13.47 3.40
N GLY A 214 -20.14 -14.30 3.67
CA GLY A 214 -20.13 -15.72 3.31
C GLY A 214 -18.81 -16.38 3.67
N THR A 215 -18.68 -17.66 3.35
CA THR A 215 -17.39 -18.35 3.48
C THR A 215 -16.38 -17.80 2.46
N PRO A 216 -15.06 -17.96 2.67
CA PRO A 216 -14.06 -17.54 1.69
C PRO A 216 -14.30 -18.11 0.28
N GLU A 217 -14.81 -19.35 0.21
CA GLU A 217 -15.16 -20.04 -1.03
C GLU A 217 -16.39 -19.43 -1.72
N GLU A 218 -17.42 -19.07 -0.97
CA GLU A 218 -18.62 -18.40 -1.50
C GLU A 218 -18.27 -17.01 -2.05
N ILE A 219 -17.51 -16.21 -1.29
CA ILE A 219 -17.13 -14.85 -1.71
C ILE A 219 -16.33 -14.87 -3.01
N ILE A 220 -15.39 -15.81 -3.15
CA ILE A 220 -14.50 -15.86 -4.33
C ILE A 220 -15.21 -16.42 -5.56
N LYS A 221 -16.12 -17.40 -5.39
CA LYS A 221 -16.86 -18.05 -6.48
C LYS A 221 -18.08 -17.28 -6.95
N GLN A 222 -18.75 -16.57 -6.04
CA GLN A 222 -19.99 -15.84 -6.30
C GLN A 222 -19.92 -14.43 -5.69
N PRO A 223 -19.00 -13.57 -6.17
CA PRO A 223 -18.96 -12.19 -5.70
C PRO A 223 -20.27 -11.46 -6.03
N ALA A 224 -20.87 -10.81 -5.03
CA ALA A 224 -22.17 -10.16 -5.15
C ALA A 224 -22.13 -8.86 -5.96
N SER A 225 -20.93 -8.32 -6.23
CA SER A 225 -20.75 -7.11 -7.02
C SER A 225 -19.34 -7.04 -7.62
N PRO A 226 -19.13 -6.18 -8.65
CA PRO A 226 -17.80 -5.95 -9.21
C PRO A 226 -16.78 -5.48 -8.16
N PHE A 227 -17.23 -4.76 -7.15
CA PHE A 227 -16.40 -4.34 -6.02
C PHE A 227 -15.86 -5.53 -5.22
N VAL A 228 -16.72 -6.50 -4.90
CA VAL A 228 -16.29 -7.71 -4.17
C VAL A 228 -15.35 -8.53 -5.04
N ALA A 229 -15.67 -8.67 -6.33
CA ALA A 229 -14.86 -9.40 -7.30
C ALA A 229 -13.44 -8.81 -7.43
N GLU A 230 -13.33 -7.48 -7.57
CA GLU A 230 -12.05 -6.77 -7.59
C GLU A 230 -11.26 -6.99 -6.30
N PHE A 231 -11.93 -6.95 -5.14
CA PHE A 231 -11.29 -7.13 -3.84
C PHE A 231 -10.69 -8.53 -3.66
N VAL A 232 -11.37 -9.57 -4.15
CA VAL A 232 -10.92 -10.98 -4.01
C VAL A 232 -10.13 -11.50 -5.21
N GLY A 233 -9.95 -10.68 -6.23
CA GLY A 233 -9.18 -11.04 -7.43
C GLY A 233 -9.90 -11.99 -8.39
N THR A 234 -11.24 -11.94 -8.43
CA THR A 234 -12.08 -12.70 -9.36
C THR A 234 -12.57 -11.78 -10.49
N ASN A 235 -12.65 -12.29 -11.73
CA ASN A 235 -13.30 -11.55 -12.81
C ASN A 235 -14.81 -11.70 -12.69
N LEU A 236 -15.55 -10.60 -12.83
CA LEU A 236 -17.00 -10.61 -12.82
C LEU A 236 -17.55 -9.79 -14.00
N VAL A 237 -18.38 -10.45 -14.80
CA VAL A 237 -19.03 -9.86 -15.97
C VAL A 237 -20.53 -9.82 -15.75
N VAL A 238 -21.15 -8.68 -16.03
CA VAL A 238 -22.63 -8.56 -16.04
C VAL A 238 -23.11 -8.57 -17.48
N GLN A 239 -23.91 -9.58 -17.84
CA GLN A 239 -24.47 -9.76 -19.17
C GLN A 239 -26.00 -9.72 -19.12
N GLN A 240 -26.62 -9.03 -20.08
CA GLN A 240 -28.07 -9.08 -20.26
C GLN A 240 -28.41 -10.35 -21.04
N ALA A 241 -29.29 -11.19 -20.49
CA ALA A 241 -29.90 -12.31 -21.18
C ALA A 241 -31.39 -12.05 -21.38
N GLU A 242 -31.89 -12.34 -22.58
CA GLU A 242 -33.32 -12.38 -22.85
C GLU A 242 -33.78 -13.82 -22.67
N ASP A 243 -34.65 -14.06 -21.68
CA ASP A 243 -35.31 -15.36 -21.55
C ASP A 243 -36.37 -15.52 -22.64
N SER A 244 -36.76 -16.77 -22.92
CA SER A 244 -37.88 -17.25 -23.74
C SER A 244 -39.20 -16.50 -23.53
N SER A 245 -39.34 -15.84 -22.37
CA SER A 245 -40.47 -15.02 -21.94
C SER A 245 -40.35 -13.52 -22.27
N HIS A 246 -39.30 -13.10 -23.00
CA HIS A 246 -38.90 -11.69 -23.22
C HIS A 246 -38.63 -10.89 -21.94
N CYS A 247 -38.43 -11.57 -20.80
CA CYS A 247 -37.99 -10.93 -19.58
C CYS A 247 -36.47 -10.74 -19.63
N LYS A 248 -36.01 -9.49 -19.52
CA LYS A 248 -34.57 -9.16 -19.44
C LYS A 248 -34.04 -9.51 -18.06
N GLN A 249 -33.21 -10.53 -17.97
CA GLN A 249 -32.52 -10.90 -16.73
C GLN A 249 -31.03 -10.55 -16.86
N SER A 250 -30.51 -9.87 -15.85
CA SER A 250 -29.07 -9.62 -15.73
C SER A 250 -28.40 -10.83 -15.11
N LEU A 251 -27.58 -11.53 -15.89
CA LEU A 251 -26.75 -12.63 -15.43
C LEU A 251 -25.36 -12.11 -15.04
N MET A 252 -24.84 -12.64 -13.94
CA MET A 252 -23.46 -12.44 -13.51
C MET A 252 -22.64 -13.69 -13.87
N ILE A 253 -21.49 -13.48 -14.49
CA ILE A 253 -20.55 -14.54 -14.87
C ILE A 253 -19.24 -14.28 -14.13
N ALA A 254 -18.91 -15.15 -13.18
CA ALA A 254 -17.67 -15.08 -12.40
C ALA A 254 -16.69 -16.19 -12.83
N PHE A 255 -15.41 -15.86 -12.88
CA PHE A 255 -14.33 -16.82 -13.13
C PHE A 255 -12.99 -16.31 -12.60
N HIS A 256 -12.11 -17.22 -12.20
CA HIS A 256 -10.78 -16.89 -11.71
C HIS A 256 -9.83 -16.50 -12.85
N PRO A 257 -8.79 -15.70 -12.59
CA PRO A 257 -7.79 -15.32 -13.59
C PRO A 257 -7.14 -16.50 -14.33
N TRP A 258 -6.89 -17.62 -13.66
CA TRP A 258 -6.24 -18.81 -14.25
C TRP A 258 -7.21 -19.74 -14.99
N GLU A 259 -8.52 -19.47 -14.94
CA GLU A 259 -9.54 -20.30 -15.61
C GLU A 259 -9.76 -19.90 -17.06
N ALA A 260 -9.37 -18.67 -17.42
CA ALA A 260 -9.50 -18.13 -18.75
C ALA A 260 -8.31 -18.47 -19.65
N GLU A 261 -8.62 -18.74 -20.92
CA GLU A 261 -7.63 -18.87 -21.99
C GLU A 261 -7.49 -17.53 -22.73
N VAL A 262 -6.27 -17.20 -23.13
CA VAL A 262 -5.97 -15.97 -23.89
C VAL A 262 -5.24 -16.35 -25.18
N SER A 263 -5.63 -15.71 -26.28
CA SER A 263 -5.04 -15.92 -27.59
C SER A 263 -5.04 -14.63 -28.41
N GLN A 264 -4.11 -14.49 -29.35
CA GLN A 264 -4.14 -13.41 -30.35
C GLN A 264 -5.22 -13.64 -31.43
N PHE A 265 -5.85 -14.82 -31.44
CA PHE A 265 -6.91 -15.20 -32.38
C PHE A 265 -8.20 -15.57 -31.63
N PRO A 266 -9.40 -15.37 -32.23
CA PRO A 266 -10.67 -15.70 -31.61
C PRO A 266 -10.74 -17.14 -31.08
N LEU A 267 -11.23 -17.28 -29.85
CA LEU A 267 -11.38 -18.56 -29.16
C LEU A 267 -12.83 -19.05 -29.31
N GLY A 268 -13.02 -20.30 -29.75
CA GLY A 268 -14.34 -20.95 -29.86
C GLY A 268 -14.87 -21.45 -28.51
N LYS A 269 -14.95 -20.58 -27.51
CA LYS A 269 -15.40 -20.90 -26.14
C LYS A 269 -16.81 -20.37 -25.87
N ASN A 270 -17.52 -20.96 -24.91
CA ASN A 270 -18.89 -20.59 -24.54
C ASN A 270 -18.99 -19.10 -24.17
N TYR A 271 -18.06 -18.64 -23.34
CA TYR A 271 -17.94 -17.24 -22.97
C TYR A 271 -16.67 -16.66 -23.59
N HIS A 272 -16.81 -15.53 -24.29
CA HIS A 272 -15.71 -14.90 -25.00
C HIS A 272 -15.77 -13.38 -24.89
N TRP A 273 -14.59 -12.77 -24.80
CA TRP A 273 -14.39 -11.33 -24.77
C TRP A 273 -13.10 -10.97 -25.53
N GLU A 274 -12.90 -9.69 -25.78
CA GLU A 274 -11.69 -9.17 -26.44
C GLU A 274 -11.25 -7.86 -25.79
N GLY A 275 -9.97 -7.52 -25.94
CA GLY A 275 -9.41 -6.28 -25.45
C GLY A 275 -7.90 -6.17 -25.65
N ASP A 276 -7.35 -5.05 -25.22
CA ASP A 276 -5.92 -4.75 -25.36
C ASP A 276 -5.19 -4.97 -24.04
N ILE A 277 -4.01 -5.58 -24.10
CA ILE A 277 -3.14 -5.75 -22.91
C ILE A 277 -2.59 -4.38 -22.52
N VAL A 278 -3.05 -3.84 -21.40
CA VAL A 278 -2.60 -2.54 -20.89
C VAL A 278 -1.42 -2.63 -19.95
N ASP A 279 -1.23 -3.77 -19.30
CA ASP A 279 -0.13 -4.05 -18.37
C ASP A 279 0.11 -5.56 -18.22
N ILE A 280 1.32 -5.94 -17.84
CA ILE A 280 1.71 -7.31 -17.54
C ILE A 280 2.52 -7.31 -16.24
N SER A 281 2.05 -8.06 -15.25
CA SER A 281 2.73 -8.22 -13.96
C SER A 281 3.20 -9.66 -13.78
N THR A 282 4.50 -9.88 -13.67
CA THR A 282 5.05 -11.23 -13.43
C THR A 282 4.90 -11.61 -11.95
N LEU A 283 4.14 -12.67 -11.68
CA LEU A 283 3.82 -13.24 -10.38
C LEU A 283 4.51 -14.61 -10.21
N GLY A 284 5.83 -14.64 -10.40
CA GLY A 284 6.62 -15.87 -10.36
C GLY A 284 6.40 -16.72 -11.62
N ALA A 285 5.72 -17.86 -11.48
CA ALA A 285 5.49 -18.81 -12.58
C ALA A 285 4.37 -18.38 -13.56
N PHE A 286 3.66 -17.29 -13.24
CA PHE A 286 2.58 -16.74 -14.06
C PHE A 286 2.84 -15.27 -14.39
N ASP A 287 2.46 -14.86 -15.59
CA ASP A 287 2.26 -13.47 -15.95
C ASP A 287 0.78 -13.13 -15.82
N ARG A 288 0.46 -12.12 -15.01
CA ARG A 288 -0.88 -11.55 -14.91
C ARG A 288 -1.04 -10.49 -15.98
N LEU A 289 -1.88 -10.79 -16.97
CA LEU A 289 -2.28 -9.87 -18.03
C LEU A 289 -3.42 -9.00 -17.55
N HIS A 290 -3.23 -7.68 -17.60
CA HIS A 290 -4.30 -6.71 -17.41
C HIS A 290 -4.85 -6.36 -18.80
N ILE A 291 -6.05 -6.86 -19.11
CA ILE A 291 -6.67 -6.69 -20.43
C ILE A 291 -7.81 -5.68 -20.29
N LYS A 292 -7.84 -4.69 -21.19
CA LYS A 292 -8.87 -3.66 -21.22
C LYS A 292 -9.66 -3.73 -22.52
N GLY A 293 -10.94 -4.09 -22.41
CA GLY A 293 -11.92 -4.04 -23.49
C GLY A 293 -13.16 -3.25 -23.08
N ASN A 294 -14.35 -3.78 -23.38
CA ASN A 294 -15.63 -3.26 -22.85
C ASN A 294 -15.68 -3.30 -21.31
N GLN A 295 -14.92 -4.21 -20.72
CA GLN A 295 -14.63 -4.29 -19.29
C GLN A 295 -13.16 -4.67 -19.09
N SER A 296 -12.67 -4.54 -17.86
CA SER A 296 -11.31 -4.89 -17.50
C SER A 296 -11.24 -6.33 -17.00
N PHE A 297 -10.19 -7.05 -17.36
CA PHE A 297 -9.95 -8.42 -16.94
C PHE A 297 -8.54 -8.59 -16.39
N LEU A 298 -8.41 -9.50 -15.42
CA LEU A 298 -7.15 -10.03 -14.93
C LEU A 298 -7.06 -11.50 -15.35
N ILE A 299 -6.07 -11.84 -16.17
CA ILE A 299 -5.89 -13.22 -16.65
C ILE A 299 -4.48 -13.69 -16.35
N ASP A 300 -4.33 -14.87 -15.75
CA ASP A 300 -3.04 -15.44 -15.39
C ASP A 300 -2.64 -16.47 -16.46
N VAL A 301 -1.50 -16.23 -17.12
CA VAL A 301 -0.92 -17.15 -18.09
C VAL A 301 0.45 -17.65 -17.62
N PRO A 302 0.85 -18.91 -17.87
CA PRO A 302 2.17 -19.39 -17.50
C PRO A 302 3.29 -18.55 -18.16
N THR A 303 4.26 -18.08 -17.37
CA THR A 303 5.34 -17.19 -17.85
C THR A 303 6.15 -17.83 -18.98
N GLU A 304 6.38 -19.15 -18.92
CA GLU A 304 7.12 -19.89 -19.95
C GLU A 304 6.40 -19.94 -21.31
N ALA A 305 5.07 -19.84 -21.29
CA ALA A 305 4.23 -19.84 -22.49
C ALA A 305 3.81 -18.43 -22.93
N SER A 306 4.09 -17.41 -22.11
CA SER A 306 3.69 -16.03 -22.32
C SER A 306 4.55 -15.39 -23.42
N THR A 307 3.97 -15.22 -24.60
CA THR A 307 4.57 -14.44 -25.70
C THR A 307 3.96 -13.03 -25.82
N PHE A 308 3.03 -12.71 -24.92
CA PHE A 308 2.22 -11.52 -24.95
C PHE A 308 3.00 -10.27 -24.56
N LYS A 309 2.67 -9.15 -25.20
CA LYS A 309 3.26 -7.84 -24.93
C LYS A 309 2.19 -6.82 -24.62
N ARG A 310 2.58 -5.81 -23.84
CA ARG A 310 1.76 -4.62 -23.64
C ARG A 310 1.44 -3.99 -25.00
N GLY A 311 0.16 -3.75 -25.24
CA GLY A 311 -0.39 -3.22 -26.49
C GLY A 311 -0.90 -4.29 -27.45
N ASP A 312 -0.68 -5.57 -27.19
CA ASP A 312 -1.27 -6.64 -28.00
C ASP A 312 -2.79 -6.67 -27.82
N HIS A 313 -3.51 -6.86 -28.93
CA HIS A 313 -4.94 -7.15 -28.91
C HIS A 313 -5.12 -8.66 -28.75
N VAL A 314 -6.00 -9.06 -27.83
CA VAL A 314 -6.20 -10.47 -27.47
C VAL A 314 -7.66 -10.81 -27.24
N TYR A 315 -7.97 -12.09 -27.45
CA TYR A 315 -9.24 -12.73 -27.19
C TYR A 315 -9.15 -13.56 -25.93
N ILE A 316 -10.16 -13.44 -25.08
CA ILE A 316 -10.34 -14.16 -23.82
C ILE A 316 -11.45 -15.18 -24.03
N GLY A 317 -11.23 -16.42 -23.63
CA GLY A 317 -12.21 -17.49 -23.71
C GLY A 317 -12.32 -18.28 -22.42
N VAL A 318 -13.55 -18.53 -21.95
CA VAL A 318 -13.83 -19.31 -20.74
C VAL A 318 -14.84 -20.41 -21.08
N SER A 319 -14.51 -21.65 -20.71
CA SER A 319 -15.40 -22.80 -20.86
C SER A 319 -16.54 -22.78 -19.83
N GLU A 320 -17.67 -23.40 -20.16
CA GLU A 320 -18.87 -23.38 -19.31
C GLU A 320 -18.67 -23.99 -17.92
N ASP A 321 -17.88 -25.04 -17.81
CA ASP A 321 -17.56 -25.73 -16.55
C ASP A 321 -16.70 -24.87 -15.60
N LYS A 322 -15.94 -23.93 -16.15
CA LYS A 322 -15.06 -23.01 -15.41
C LYS A 322 -15.72 -21.69 -15.05
N ALA A 323 -16.78 -21.30 -15.75
CA ALA A 323 -17.56 -20.12 -15.39
C ALA A 323 -18.60 -20.44 -14.31
N ARG A 324 -18.91 -19.47 -13.46
CA ARG A 324 -20.04 -19.51 -12.53
C ARG A 324 -21.05 -18.47 -12.94
N VAL A 325 -22.23 -18.94 -13.35
CA VAL A 325 -23.33 -18.07 -13.77
C VAL A 325 -24.41 -18.06 -12.70
N TYR A 326 -24.81 -16.88 -12.27
CA TYR A 326 -25.87 -16.69 -11.29
C TYR A 326 -26.64 -15.40 -11.57
N ALA A 327 -27.88 -15.34 -11.07
CA ALA A 327 -28.71 -14.16 -11.23
C ALA A 327 -28.08 -12.98 -10.46
N SER A 328 -28.11 -11.79 -11.06
CA SER A 328 -27.82 -10.56 -10.33
C SER A 328 -28.87 -10.38 -9.24
N HIS A 329 -28.53 -10.68 -7.98
CA HIS A 329 -29.43 -10.39 -6.87
C HIS A 329 -29.71 -8.88 -6.80
N THR A 330 -30.99 -8.53 -6.67
CA THR A 330 -31.60 -7.19 -6.72
C THR A 330 -31.14 -6.22 -5.61
N LEU A 331 -30.05 -6.51 -4.90
CA LEU A 331 -29.44 -5.60 -3.94
C LEU A 331 -28.62 -4.50 -4.62
N TYR A 332 -28.23 -4.69 -5.90
CA TYR A 332 -27.40 -3.72 -6.61
C TYR A 332 -28.17 -2.64 -7.37
N ASP A 333 -29.44 -2.86 -7.75
CA ASP A 333 -30.17 -1.96 -8.65
C ASP A 333 -30.85 -0.77 -7.97
N SER A 334 -31.19 -0.84 -6.68
CA SER A 334 -31.95 0.23 -6.01
C SER A 334 -31.09 1.41 -5.56
N GLN A 335 -29.78 1.22 -5.34
CA GLN A 335 -28.88 2.29 -4.88
C GLN A 335 -27.89 2.78 -5.96
N THR A 336 -27.57 1.98 -6.97
CA THR A 336 -26.64 2.42 -8.03
C THR A 336 -27.30 3.38 -9.03
N SER A 337 -28.62 3.38 -9.21
CA SER A 337 -29.23 4.34 -10.15
C SER A 337 -29.02 5.81 -9.74
N THR A 338 -28.86 6.08 -8.44
CA THR A 338 -28.56 7.40 -7.87
C THR A 338 -27.07 7.59 -7.61
N LEU A 339 -26.38 6.62 -6.99
CA LEU A 339 -24.96 6.75 -6.64
C LEU A 339 -24.02 6.63 -7.85
N SER A 340 -24.33 5.78 -8.84
CA SER A 340 -23.54 5.70 -10.08
C SER A 340 -23.76 6.93 -10.97
N LYS A 341 -24.97 7.52 -10.97
CA LYS A 341 -25.26 8.78 -11.65
C LYS A 341 -24.57 9.95 -10.97
N GLU A 342 -24.50 10.00 -9.64
CA GLU A 342 -23.73 11.04 -8.93
C GLU A 342 -22.22 10.88 -9.13
N ARG A 343 -21.70 9.64 -9.14
CA ARG A 343 -20.29 9.35 -9.42
C ARG A 343 -19.93 9.66 -10.87
N GLN A 344 -20.78 9.32 -11.84
CA GLN A 344 -20.64 9.72 -13.24
C GLN A 344 -20.82 11.23 -13.43
N HIS A 345 -21.73 11.87 -12.71
CA HIS A 345 -21.96 13.32 -12.79
C HIS A 345 -20.82 14.12 -12.13
N GLN A 346 -20.20 13.61 -11.05
CA GLN A 346 -19.00 14.21 -10.45
C GLN A 346 -17.75 14.00 -11.32
N LEU A 347 -17.59 12.81 -11.93
CA LEU A 347 -16.50 12.53 -12.87
C LEU A 347 -16.68 13.31 -14.19
N GLN A 348 -17.91 13.47 -14.67
CA GLN A 348 -18.25 14.33 -15.81
C GLN A 348 -18.14 15.82 -15.47
N LYS A 349 -18.49 16.30 -14.27
CA LYS A 349 -18.22 17.68 -13.85
C LYS A 349 -16.72 17.94 -13.75
N LYS A 350 -15.94 17.02 -13.18
CA LYS A 350 -14.46 17.13 -13.16
C LYS A 350 -13.88 17.12 -14.57
N SER A 351 -14.31 16.21 -15.45
CA SER A 351 -13.82 16.12 -16.83
C SER A 351 -14.29 17.27 -17.72
N MET A 352 -15.49 17.83 -17.48
CA MET A 352 -16.06 18.98 -18.21
C MET A 352 -15.45 20.31 -17.74
N VAL A 353 -15.09 20.45 -16.45
CA VAL A 353 -14.29 21.58 -15.94
C VAL A 353 -12.85 21.52 -16.47
N LEU A 354 -12.27 20.32 -16.59
CA LEU A 354 -10.96 20.09 -17.22
C LEU A 354 -11.01 20.33 -18.75
N ARG A 355 -12.10 19.95 -19.45
CA ARG A 355 -12.30 20.21 -20.89
C ARG A 355 -12.56 21.68 -21.19
N ARG A 356 -13.29 22.41 -20.34
CA ARG A 356 -13.51 23.87 -20.50
C ARG A 356 -12.24 24.70 -20.29
N ARG A 357 -11.28 24.23 -19.49
CA ARG A 357 -9.95 24.86 -19.38
C ARG A 357 -8.99 24.50 -20.52
N LYS A 358 -9.04 23.27 -21.06
CA LYS A 358 -8.16 22.84 -22.17
C LYS A 358 -8.55 23.45 -23.54
N ASN A 359 -9.82 23.78 -23.75
CA ASN A 359 -10.29 24.37 -25.02
C ASN A 359 -10.06 25.89 -25.15
N ARG A 360 -9.68 26.61 -24.08
CA ARG A 360 -9.23 28.02 -24.19
C ARG A 360 -7.76 28.17 -24.57
N TRP A 361 -6.96 27.11 -24.49
CA TRP A 361 -5.53 27.13 -24.83
C TRP A 361 -5.25 26.60 -26.26
N LYS A 362 -6.18 25.85 -26.85
CA LYS A 362 -6.05 25.24 -28.18
C LYS A 362 -6.35 26.14 -29.38
N ILE A 363 -6.72 27.41 -29.17
CA ILE A 363 -7.06 28.35 -30.26
C ILE A 363 -5.90 29.30 -30.61
N SER A 364 -4.77 29.27 -29.88
CA SER A 364 -3.66 30.22 -30.10
C SER A 364 -2.36 29.62 -30.65
N VAL A 365 -2.29 28.33 -30.99
CA VAL A 365 -1.03 27.65 -31.41
C VAL A 365 -1.12 27.00 -32.80
N THR A 366 -2.24 27.12 -33.51
CA THR A 366 -2.45 26.42 -34.81
C THR A 366 -1.97 27.18 -36.05
N ILE A 367 -1.16 28.24 -35.92
CA ILE A 367 -0.70 29.03 -37.09
C ILE A 367 0.83 29.04 -37.27
N THR A 368 1.63 28.59 -36.29
CA THR A 368 3.11 28.61 -36.39
C THR A 368 3.76 27.30 -36.86
N SER A 369 3.05 26.17 -36.90
CA SER A 369 3.63 24.85 -37.22
C SER A 369 3.44 24.37 -38.66
N MET A 370 2.84 25.16 -39.56
CA MET A 370 2.72 24.79 -40.99
C MET A 370 3.86 25.30 -41.89
N VAL A 371 4.70 26.23 -41.42
CA VAL A 371 5.82 26.78 -42.22
C VAL A 371 7.13 25.98 -42.03
N ALA A 372 7.30 25.30 -40.91
CA ALA A 372 8.53 24.53 -40.63
C ALA A 372 8.61 23.18 -41.38
N VAL A 373 7.48 22.58 -41.75
CA VAL A 373 7.44 21.25 -42.40
C VAL A 373 7.75 21.34 -43.90
N ILE A 374 7.49 22.49 -44.53
CA ILE A 374 7.74 22.69 -45.97
C ILE A 374 9.21 23.06 -46.23
N ILE A 375 9.89 23.70 -45.27
CA ILE A 375 11.34 24.00 -45.38
C ILE A 375 12.20 22.74 -45.14
N PHE A 376 11.73 21.80 -44.32
CA PHE A 376 12.45 20.56 -44.01
C PHE A 376 12.42 19.53 -45.16
N LEU A 377 11.40 19.58 -46.03
CA LEU A 377 11.25 18.67 -47.17
C LEU A 377 12.05 19.08 -48.43
N ILE A 378 12.57 20.31 -48.48
CA ILE A 378 13.33 20.82 -49.65
C ILE A 378 14.86 20.65 -49.46
N LEU A 379 15.33 20.40 -48.24
CA LEU A 379 16.76 20.25 -47.94
C LEU A 379 17.30 18.81 -47.96
N PHE A 380 16.44 17.80 -48.19
CA PHE A 380 16.83 16.37 -48.16
C PHE A 380 16.65 15.62 -49.50
N SER A 381 16.52 16.33 -50.62
CA SER A 381 16.58 15.72 -51.96
C SER A 381 17.96 15.93 -52.59
N GLY A 382 18.97 15.22 -52.09
CA GLY A 382 20.28 15.26 -52.74
C GLY A 382 21.41 14.65 -51.93
N ILE A 383 21.46 13.32 -51.83
CA ILE A 383 22.69 12.52 -51.86
C ILE A 383 22.28 11.10 -52.28
N LYS A 384 22.79 10.68 -53.44
CA LYS A 384 22.73 9.30 -53.94
C LYS A 384 23.90 8.51 -53.34
N GLY A 385 23.59 7.27 -52.90
CA GLY A 385 24.49 6.13 -52.98
C GLY A 385 25.44 5.92 -51.80
N PHE A 386 25.07 5.00 -50.90
CA PHE A 386 26.01 4.00 -50.39
C PHE A 386 25.20 2.76 -49.97
N ALA A 387 25.40 1.66 -50.70
CA ALA A 387 24.99 0.34 -50.26
C ALA A 387 25.99 -0.12 -49.19
N GLY A 388 25.49 -0.58 -48.04
CA GLY A 388 26.35 -1.03 -46.94
C GLY A 388 25.56 -1.59 -45.76
N THR A 389 25.29 -2.90 -45.82
CA THR A 389 25.13 -3.84 -44.69
C THR A 389 24.24 -3.44 -43.52
N SER A 390 23.07 -4.08 -43.44
CA SER A 390 22.24 -4.17 -42.25
C SER A 390 22.99 -4.86 -41.10
N HIS A 391 23.45 -4.10 -40.12
CA HIS A 391 23.76 -4.64 -38.80
C HIS A 391 22.46 -4.75 -37.99
N THR A 392 21.79 -5.89 -38.05
CA THR A 392 20.85 -6.31 -37.01
C THR A 392 21.67 -6.67 -35.76
N GLY A 393 22.12 -5.66 -35.02
CA GLY A 393 22.76 -5.84 -33.73
C GLY A 393 21.72 -6.31 -32.71
N LYS A 394 21.93 -7.47 -32.11
CA LYS A 394 21.12 -8.01 -31.01
C LYS A 394 21.09 -6.97 -29.87
N VAL A 395 19.91 -6.42 -29.55
CA VAL A 395 19.76 -5.47 -28.43
C VAL A 395 20.18 -6.16 -27.14
N VAL A 396 21.06 -5.52 -26.37
CA VAL A 396 21.55 -6.05 -25.10
C VAL A 396 20.76 -5.42 -23.97
N THR A 397 20.12 -6.26 -23.15
CA THR A 397 19.38 -5.82 -21.96
C THR A 397 20.27 -5.84 -20.74
N MET A 398 20.48 -4.68 -20.12
CA MET A 398 21.12 -4.55 -18.81
C MET A 398 20.07 -4.49 -17.71
N GLU A 399 20.40 -4.99 -16.52
CA GLU A 399 19.51 -4.91 -15.36
C GLU A 399 20.01 -3.88 -14.33
N ALA A 400 19.12 -3.03 -13.82
CA ALA A 400 19.44 -2.04 -12.80
C ALA A 400 18.52 -2.20 -11.59
N LEU A 401 19.09 -2.34 -10.41
CA LEU A 401 18.35 -2.31 -9.15
C LEU A 401 18.47 -0.91 -8.54
N ILE A 402 17.35 -0.23 -8.38
CA ILE A 402 17.33 1.21 -8.06
C ILE A 402 16.45 1.47 -6.84
N ALA A 403 16.98 2.22 -5.87
CA ALA A 403 16.19 2.67 -4.73
C ALA A 403 14.98 3.49 -5.19
N ALA A 404 13.80 3.18 -4.64
CA ALA A 404 12.53 3.77 -5.07
C ALA A 404 12.48 5.31 -4.99
N ASN A 405 13.29 5.92 -4.13
CA ASN A 405 13.40 7.38 -4.03
C ASN A 405 14.05 8.02 -5.26
N ALA A 406 14.71 7.27 -6.15
CA ALA A 406 15.32 7.79 -7.38
C ALA A 406 14.54 7.41 -8.66
N THR A 407 13.30 6.93 -8.52
CA THR A 407 12.51 6.35 -9.63
C THR A 407 12.35 7.30 -10.82
N ASP A 408 11.86 8.52 -10.58
CA ASP A 408 11.57 9.48 -11.64
C ASP A 408 12.82 10.01 -12.38
N PRO A 409 13.88 10.48 -11.69
CA PRO A 409 15.10 10.90 -12.38
C PRO A 409 15.77 9.74 -13.13
N MET A 410 15.78 8.53 -12.56
CA MET A 410 16.38 7.38 -13.22
C MET A 410 15.61 6.92 -14.46
N ASN A 411 14.28 6.96 -14.44
CA ASN A 411 13.48 6.70 -15.64
C ASN A 411 13.81 7.68 -16.78
N THR A 412 14.05 8.95 -16.46
CA THR A 412 14.43 9.97 -17.45
C THR A 412 15.86 9.76 -17.95
N ILE A 413 16.81 9.46 -17.06
CA ILE A 413 18.21 9.14 -17.43
C ILE A 413 18.25 7.91 -18.34
N ILE A 414 17.56 6.83 -17.98
CA ILE A 414 17.49 5.59 -18.77
C ILE A 414 16.97 5.90 -20.18
N LYS A 415 15.83 6.59 -20.30
CA LYS A 415 15.26 6.96 -21.60
C LYS A 415 16.22 7.80 -22.45
N ASN A 416 16.91 8.77 -21.82
CA ASN A 416 17.88 9.61 -22.53
C ASN A 416 19.10 8.79 -22.98
N TYR A 417 19.56 7.85 -22.16
CA TYR A 417 20.70 6.98 -22.47
C TYR A 417 20.37 5.96 -23.56
N GLU A 418 19.22 5.30 -23.51
CA GLU A 418 18.74 4.36 -24.54
C GLU A 418 18.53 5.06 -25.89
N ARG A 419 18.00 6.29 -25.89
CA ARG A 419 17.87 7.10 -27.11
C ARG A 419 19.23 7.41 -27.75
N ALA A 420 20.25 7.65 -26.93
CA ALA A 420 21.62 7.87 -27.40
C ALA A 420 22.34 6.56 -27.78
N ASN A 421 21.87 5.41 -27.29
CA ASN A 421 22.48 4.10 -27.48
C ASN A 421 21.42 3.03 -27.87
N PRO A 422 20.91 3.03 -29.11
CA PRO A 422 19.78 2.18 -29.52
C PRO A 422 20.01 0.66 -29.42
N ALA A 423 21.26 0.23 -29.26
CA ALA A 423 21.63 -1.18 -29.08
C ALA A 423 21.56 -1.66 -27.62
N ILE A 424 21.20 -0.78 -26.67
CA ILE A 424 21.13 -1.06 -25.24
C ILE A 424 19.70 -0.83 -24.77
N ALA A 425 19.16 -1.78 -24.00
CA ALA A 425 17.94 -1.62 -23.21
C ALA A 425 18.31 -1.76 -21.72
N ILE A 426 17.70 -0.98 -20.84
CA ILE A 426 17.93 -1.05 -19.39
C ILE A 426 16.62 -1.38 -18.69
N LYS A 427 16.54 -2.57 -18.12
CA LYS A 427 15.44 -3.00 -17.27
C LYS A 427 15.73 -2.58 -15.84
N ALA A 428 15.04 -1.54 -15.37
CA ALA A 428 15.16 -1.07 -13.99
C ALA A 428 14.07 -1.67 -13.10
N SER A 429 14.48 -2.24 -11.97
CA SER A 429 13.60 -2.65 -10.87
C SER A 429 13.72 -1.66 -9.72
N TYR A 430 12.59 -1.14 -9.27
CA TYR A 430 12.53 -0.14 -8.20
C TYR A 430 11.93 -0.75 -6.94
N ALA A 431 12.66 -0.70 -5.83
CA ALA A 431 12.15 -1.13 -4.54
C ALA A 431 12.85 -0.39 -3.38
N GLY A 432 12.43 -0.67 -2.14
CA GLY A 432 13.15 -0.18 -0.97
C GLY A 432 14.59 -0.70 -0.93
N THR A 433 15.51 0.10 -0.38
CA THR A 433 16.96 -0.21 -0.39
C THR A 433 17.30 -1.58 0.21
N GLN A 434 16.56 -2.03 1.22
CA GLN A 434 16.73 -3.37 1.81
C GLN A 434 16.36 -4.48 0.82
N ILE A 435 15.25 -4.32 0.09
CA ILE A 435 14.72 -5.31 -0.86
C ILE A 435 15.69 -5.50 -2.02
N ILE A 436 16.15 -4.40 -2.62
CA ILE A 436 17.11 -4.48 -3.74
C ILE A 436 18.47 -5.02 -3.29
N GLN A 437 18.89 -4.78 -2.04
CA GLN A 437 20.12 -5.38 -1.49
C GLN A 437 19.95 -6.89 -1.37
N THR A 438 18.85 -7.36 -0.77
CA THR A 438 18.55 -8.79 -0.65
C THR A 438 18.47 -9.47 -2.01
N GLN A 439 17.89 -8.81 -3.03
CA GLN A 439 17.90 -9.34 -4.40
C GLN A 439 19.32 -9.53 -4.94
N LEU A 440 20.22 -8.57 -4.72
CA LEU A 440 21.60 -8.66 -5.16
C LEU A 440 22.36 -9.78 -4.41
N GLU A 441 22.16 -9.91 -3.10
CA GLU A 441 22.73 -10.97 -2.26
C GLU A 441 22.23 -12.37 -2.66
N GLN A 442 20.95 -12.47 -3.05
CA GLN A 442 20.34 -13.69 -3.58
C GLN A 442 20.76 -14.03 -5.02
N GLY A 443 21.64 -13.21 -5.62
CA GLY A 443 22.24 -13.48 -6.92
C GLY A 443 21.47 -12.92 -8.12
N ALA A 444 20.63 -11.90 -7.93
CA ALA A 444 20.02 -11.19 -9.05
C ALA A 444 21.11 -10.67 -10.01
N PRO A 445 20.98 -10.87 -11.34
CA PRO A 445 22.00 -10.52 -12.33
C PRO A 445 21.97 -9.02 -12.68
N ALA A 446 21.97 -8.17 -11.66
CA ALA A 446 21.94 -6.72 -11.81
C ALA A 446 23.30 -6.19 -12.26
N ASP A 447 23.35 -5.35 -13.30
CA ASP A 447 24.54 -4.65 -13.77
C ASP A 447 24.84 -3.39 -12.94
N ILE A 448 23.79 -2.71 -12.47
CA ILE A 448 23.85 -1.47 -11.72
C ILE A 448 23.04 -1.60 -10.44
N PHE A 449 23.57 -1.03 -9.37
CA PHE A 449 22.91 -0.94 -8.07
C PHE A 449 22.92 0.50 -7.56
N LEU A 450 21.76 1.05 -7.22
CA LEU A 450 21.62 2.38 -6.63
C LEU A 450 20.90 2.29 -5.28
N SER A 451 21.55 2.76 -4.22
CA SER A 451 21.09 2.71 -2.83
C SER A 451 20.98 4.11 -2.23
N ALA A 452 19.94 4.35 -1.44
CA ALA A 452 19.80 5.56 -0.62
C ALA A 452 20.43 5.43 0.79
N ASN A 453 21.19 4.36 1.04
CA ASN A 453 21.79 4.06 2.35
C ASN A 453 23.29 3.71 2.20
N LEU A 454 24.15 4.50 2.83
CA LEU A 454 25.60 4.32 2.84
C LEU A 454 26.02 3.01 3.50
N SER A 455 25.43 2.66 4.64
CA SER A 455 25.80 1.44 5.37
C SER A 455 25.52 0.20 4.52
N HIS A 456 24.44 0.19 3.74
CA HIS A 456 24.10 -0.94 2.87
C HIS A 456 25.12 -1.11 1.74
N ILE A 457 25.47 -0.01 1.05
CA ILE A 457 26.43 -0.11 -0.06
C ILE A 457 27.85 -0.42 0.43
N GLN A 458 28.21 0.01 1.65
CA GLN A 458 29.47 -0.37 2.31
C GLN A 458 29.49 -1.85 2.69
N THR A 459 28.37 -2.42 3.15
CA THR A 459 28.26 -3.87 3.41
C THR A 459 28.47 -4.66 2.13
N LEU A 460 27.77 -4.29 1.04
CA LEU A 460 27.95 -4.92 -0.27
C LEU A 460 29.39 -4.80 -0.80
N GLN A 461 30.08 -3.69 -0.49
CA GLN A 461 31.49 -3.53 -0.85
C GLN A 461 32.39 -4.49 -0.06
N LYS A 462 32.17 -4.61 1.26
CA LYS A 462 32.92 -5.55 2.12
C LYS A 462 32.71 -7.00 1.71
N GLU A 463 31.50 -7.33 1.29
CA GLU A 463 31.12 -8.68 0.84
C GLU A 463 31.47 -8.95 -0.64
N GLY A 464 32.03 -7.96 -1.34
CA GLY A 464 32.54 -8.12 -2.71
C GLY A 464 31.49 -8.10 -3.81
N TYR A 465 30.25 -7.70 -3.52
CA TYR A 465 29.18 -7.52 -4.53
C TYR A 465 29.35 -6.25 -5.36
N VAL A 466 30.05 -5.25 -4.82
CA VAL A 466 30.44 -4.02 -5.52
C VAL A 466 31.90 -3.73 -5.20
N LYS A 467 32.64 -3.16 -6.17
CA LYS A 467 34.05 -2.80 -5.96
C LYS A 467 34.19 -1.35 -5.52
N ASP A 468 33.62 -0.44 -6.32
CA ASP A 468 33.63 1.00 -6.11
C ASP A 468 32.20 1.52 -6.18
N PHE A 469 31.90 2.57 -5.41
CA PHE A 469 30.60 3.25 -5.45
C PHE A 469 30.78 4.77 -5.41
N TYR A 470 29.80 5.47 -5.97
CA TYR A 470 29.86 6.91 -6.21
C TYR A 470 28.62 7.59 -5.65
N LYS A 471 28.79 8.80 -5.10
CA LYS A 471 27.66 9.67 -4.77
C LYS A 471 27.05 10.20 -6.07
N VAL A 472 25.72 10.15 -6.20
CA VAL A 472 25.03 10.54 -7.43
C VAL A 472 24.14 11.75 -7.25
N SER A 473 23.46 11.81 -6.11
CA SER A 473 22.52 12.87 -5.83
C SER A 473 22.33 13.01 -4.33
N LYS A 474 22.14 14.26 -3.90
CA LYS A 474 21.79 14.61 -2.53
C LYS A 474 20.35 15.09 -2.51
N ASN A 475 19.55 14.53 -1.63
CA ASN A 475 18.20 15.00 -1.35
C ASN A 475 18.24 15.95 -0.14
N HIS A 476 17.30 16.88 -0.10
CA HIS A 476 17.17 17.86 0.96
C HIS A 476 15.84 17.72 1.67
N GLU A 477 15.89 17.57 2.99
CA GLU A 477 14.72 17.61 3.84
C GLU A 477 14.25 19.04 4.02
N VAL A 478 12.93 19.23 3.93
CA VAL A 478 12.26 20.51 4.09
C VAL A 478 11.08 20.37 5.04
N ILE A 479 10.72 21.47 5.70
CA ILE A 479 9.46 21.55 6.45
C ILE A 479 8.38 21.95 5.46
N ILE A 480 7.26 21.24 5.46
CA ILE A 480 6.05 21.63 4.75
C ILE A 480 4.98 22.06 5.73
N VAL A 481 4.24 23.10 5.37
CA VAL A 481 3.07 23.58 6.13
C VAL A 481 1.88 23.77 5.19
N PRO A 482 0.63 23.72 5.66
CA PRO A 482 -0.54 24.05 4.84
C PRO A 482 -0.40 25.43 4.19
N LYS A 483 -0.99 25.65 3.01
CA LYS A 483 -0.79 26.93 2.26
C LYS A 483 -1.13 28.17 3.09
N ASN A 484 -2.18 28.09 3.90
CA ASN A 484 -2.62 29.14 4.82
C ASN A 484 -1.73 29.26 6.07
N ASN A 485 -0.90 28.26 6.38
CA ASN A 485 0.06 28.23 7.49
C ASN A 485 -0.55 28.70 8.83
N PRO A 486 -1.57 28.00 9.35
CA PRO A 486 -2.35 28.45 10.51
C PRO A 486 -1.50 28.57 11.78
N ALA A 487 -0.54 27.66 11.98
CA ALA A 487 0.39 27.71 13.11
C ALA A 487 1.52 28.73 12.94
N GLN A 488 1.55 29.49 11.83
CA GLN A 488 2.53 30.53 11.53
C GLN A 488 3.99 30.03 11.62
N ILE A 489 4.27 28.82 11.17
CA ILE A 489 5.64 28.28 11.18
C ILE A 489 6.40 28.92 10.02
N HIS A 490 7.54 29.55 10.29
CA HIS A 490 8.35 30.23 9.28
C HIS A 490 9.79 29.68 9.21
N ASN A 491 10.22 28.96 10.24
CA ASN A 491 11.56 28.38 10.33
C ASN A 491 11.55 27.13 11.23
N LEU A 492 12.67 26.41 11.28
CA LEU A 492 12.84 25.21 12.11
C LEU A 492 12.63 25.49 13.62
N GLN A 493 13.03 26.66 14.13
CA GLN A 493 12.91 26.99 15.55
C GLN A 493 11.44 27.12 15.98
N ASP A 494 10.56 27.56 15.07
CA ASP A 494 9.12 27.70 15.35
C ASP A 494 8.47 26.36 15.72
N LEU A 495 8.98 25.22 15.23
CA LEU A 495 8.47 23.89 15.61
C LEU A 495 8.52 23.67 17.13
N GLY A 496 9.55 24.21 17.80
CA GLY A 496 9.74 24.11 19.25
C GLY A 496 9.04 25.20 20.04
N LYS A 497 8.71 26.35 19.43
CA LYS A 497 8.08 27.49 20.13
C LYS A 497 6.57 27.56 19.98
N LYS A 498 6.03 27.21 18.80
CA LYS A 498 4.61 27.38 18.49
C LYS A 498 3.82 26.10 18.77
N GLN A 499 2.59 26.26 19.25
CA GLN A 499 1.67 25.14 19.44
C GLN A 499 1.20 24.67 18.05
N ALA A 500 1.84 23.62 17.55
CA ALA A 500 1.62 23.09 16.20
C ALA A 500 1.47 21.58 16.24
N LYS A 501 0.53 21.05 15.48
CA LYS A 501 0.31 19.62 15.30
C LYS A 501 1.30 19.09 14.25
N LEU A 502 2.31 18.32 14.67
CA LEU A 502 3.33 17.81 13.77
C LEU A 502 2.99 16.42 13.23
N ILE A 503 3.29 16.20 11.96
CA ILE A 503 3.19 14.90 11.29
C ILE A 503 4.57 14.56 10.73
N ILE A 504 5.17 13.47 11.19
CA ILE A 504 6.53 13.08 10.79
C ILE A 504 6.58 11.60 10.38
N GLY A 505 7.70 11.14 9.83
CA GLY A 505 7.88 9.71 9.55
C GLY A 505 8.07 8.87 10.83
N VAL A 506 7.65 7.60 10.78
CA VAL A 506 8.03 6.58 11.79
C VAL A 506 9.55 6.35 11.80
N ASP A 507 10.10 5.89 12.93
CA ASP A 507 11.53 5.64 13.12
C ASP A 507 12.07 4.53 12.20
N THR A 508 11.20 3.68 11.69
CA THR A 508 11.54 2.58 10.77
C THR A 508 11.72 3.03 9.32
N VAL A 509 11.41 4.29 8.98
CA VAL A 509 11.62 4.84 7.64
C VAL A 509 12.65 5.98 7.62
N PRO A 510 13.45 6.13 6.55
CA PRO A 510 14.57 7.09 6.52
C PRO A 510 14.16 8.53 6.87
N ILE A 511 13.06 9.03 6.31
CA ILE A 511 12.61 10.41 6.58
C ILE A 511 12.28 10.63 8.06
N GLY A 512 11.78 9.62 8.76
CA GLY A 512 11.52 9.70 10.21
C GLY A 512 12.80 9.72 11.03
N GLN A 513 13.81 8.94 10.64
CA GLN A 513 15.14 8.98 11.25
C GLN A 513 15.82 10.34 11.02
N TYR A 514 15.81 10.84 9.79
CA TYR A 514 16.40 12.13 9.44
C TYR A 514 15.70 13.27 10.16
N THR A 515 14.37 13.25 10.25
CA THR A 515 13.61 14.24 11.05
C THR A 515 14.10 14.30 12.50
N ARG A 516 14.27 13.15 13.15
CA ARG A 516 14.78 13.08 14.54
C ARG A 516 16.23 13.56 14.63
N GLN A 517 17.08 13.23 13.65
CA GLN A 517 18.45 13.73 13.59
C GLN A 517 18.52 15.25 13.41
N ILE A 518 17.69 15.83 12.53
CA ILE A 518 17.56 17.27 12.33
C ILE A 518 17.17 17.94 13.65
N ILE A 519 16.15 17.41 14.34
CA ILE A 519 15.70 17.92 15.64
C ILE A 519 16.81 17.81 16.70
N ASN A 520 17.54 16.69 16.73
CA ASN A 520 18.65 16.49 17.66
C ASN A 520 19.80 17.48 17.40
N LYS A 521 20.17 17.72 16.13
CA LYS A 521 21.18 18.73 15.75
C LYS A 521 20.71 20.12 16.15
N ALA A 522 19.47 20.48 15.83
CA ALA A 522 18.88 21.77 16.16
C ALA A 522 18.77 22.04 17.66
N SER A 523 18.55 20.99 18.47
CA SER A 523 18.47 21.13 19.93
C SER A 523 19.77 21.60 20.58
N ARG A 524 20.92 21.40 19.92
CA ARG A 524 22.21 21.92 20.41
C ARG A 524 22.25 23.44 20.38
N ASP A 525 21.58 24.05 19.40
CA ASP A 525 21.57 25.51 19.20
C ASP A 525 20.31 26.19 19.75
N TYR A 526 19.16 25.50 19.72
CA TYR A 526 17.86 26.04 20.15
C TYR A 526 17.50 25.73 21.61
N GLY A 527 18.37 25.02 22.32
CA GLY A 527 18.23 24.73 23.74
C GLY A 527 17.73 23.31 24.06
N PRO A 528 17.95 22.83 25.29
CA PRO A 528 17.77 21.43 25.67
C PRO A 528 16.31 20.94 25.60
N ASN A 529 15.34 21.86 25.72
CA ASN A 529 13.92 21.54 25.66
C ASN A 529 13.38 21.46 24.22
N PHE A 530 14.10 21.98 23.22
CA PHE A 530 13.62 22.03 21.83
C PHE A 530 13.18 20.66 21.32
N LYS A 531 14.00 19.62 21.50
CA LYS A 531 13.62 18.25 21.14
C LYS A 531 12.35 17.79 21.82
N LYS A 532 12.26 18.00 23.14
CA LYS A 532 11.12 17.56 23.95
C LYS A 532 9.84 18.25 23.49
N ASP A 533 9.91 19.56 23.22
CA ASP A 533 8.77 20.37 22.80
C ASP A 533 8.31 20.01 21.39
N VAL A 534 9.25 19.79 20.46
CA VAL A 534 8.92 19.34 19.10
C VAL A 534 8.35 17.93 19.12
N MET A 535 9.01 16.97 19.77
CA MET A 535 8.58 15.57 19.78
C MET A 535 7.26 15.37 20.54
N GLY A 536 7.03 16.14 21.61
CA GLY A 536 5.76 16.13 22.36
C GLY A 536 4.56 16.69 21.58
N ARG A 537 4.81 17.31 20.42
CA ARG A 537 3.79 17.86 19.51
C ARG A 537 3.54 17.01 18.27
N VAL A 538 4.24 15.87 18.15
CA VAL A 538 3.99 14.90 17.10
C VAL A 538 2.63 14.24 17.36
N ALA A 539 1.68 14.51 16.48
CA ALA A 539 0.31 14.01 16.61
C ALA A 539 0.05 12.77 15.78
N SER A 540 0.83 12.54 14.73
CA SER A 540 0.86 11.26 14.04
C SER A 540 2.22 11.00 13.41
N THR A 541 2.54 9.72 13.26
CA THR A 541 3.69 9.25 12.50
C THR A 541 3.22 8.45 11.30
N GLU A 542 3.89 8.62 10.17
CA GLU A 542 3.48 7.99 8.90
C GLU A 542 4.57 7.05 8.38
N THR A 543 4.14 6.01 7.67
CA THR A 543 5.06 4.99 7.10
C THR A 543 5.60 5.38 5.72
N ASN A 544 5.14 6.50 5.15
CA ASN A 544 5.74 7.06 3.93
C ASN A 544 5.55 8.58 3.84
N VAL A 545 6.36 9.22 2.99
CA VAL A 545 6.36 10.68 2.79
C VAL A 545 5.07 11.18 2.17
N LYS A 546 4.42 10.37 1.32
CA LYS A 546 3.18 10.74 0.63
C LYS A 546 2.02 10.96 1.60
N GLN A 547 1.90 10.13 2.64
CA GLN A 547 0.90 10.30 3.70
C GLN A 547 1.11 11.60 4.49
N ILE A 548 2.37 11.96 4.78
CA ILE A 548 2.72 13.24 5.41
C ILE A 548 2.26 14.40 4.51
N LEU A 549 2.63 14.36 3.22
CA LEU A 549 2.23 15.38 2.23
C LEU A 549 0.71 15.52 2.10
N GLU A 550 -0.02 14.41 2.04
CA GLU A 550 -1.47 14.40 1.94
C GLU A 550 -2.09 15.05 3.18
N LYS A 551 -1.72 14.60 4.38
CA LYS A 551 -2.27 15.13 5.63
C LYS A 551 -1.96 16.61 5.83
N ILE A 552 -0.74 17.07 5.53
CA ILE A 552 -0.39 18.50 5.59
C ILE A 552 -1.13 19.30 4.52
N SER A 553 -1.24 18.78 3.29
CA SER A 553 -1.96 19.49 2.20
C SER A 553 -3.46 19.62 2.46
N MET A 554 -4.04 18.74 3.29
CA MET A 554 -5.44 18.77 3.72
C MET A 554 -5.65 19.56 5.02
N GLY A 555 -4.59 20.05 5.66
CA GLY A 555 -4.67 20.76 6.95
C GLY A 555 -4.91 19.87 8.16
N ASN A 556 -4.70 18.55 8.05
CA ASN A 556 -4.82 17.60 9.15
C ASN A 556 -3.64 17.68 10.15
N GLY A 557 -2.59 18.43 9.79
CA GLY A 557 -1.44 18.80 10.62
C GLY A 557 -0.88 20.15 10.17
N ASP A 558 -0.15 20.79 11.07
CA ASP A 558 0.36 22.16 10.90
C ASP A 558 1.74 22.19 10.27
N ALA A 559 2.56 21.17 10.50
CA ALA A 559 3.84 20.99 9.84
C ALA A 559 4.25 19.52 9.72
N GLY A 560 5.02 19.21 8.69
CA GLY A 560 5.71 17.94 8.55
C GLY A 560 7.08 18.09 7.90
N VAL A 561 7.91 17.07 8.02
CA VAL A 561 9.25 17.04 7.41
C VAL A 561 9.24 15.98 6.31
N VAL A 562 9.65 16.40 5.11
CA VAL A 562 9.61 15.58 3.88
C VAL A 562 10.83 15.87 3.02
N TYR A 563 11.08 15.05 2.01
CA TYR A 563 12.06 15.38 0.98
C TYR A 563 11.50 16.44 0.02
N LEU A 564 12.33 17.40 -0.37
CA LEU A 564 11.97 18.43 -1.35
C LEU A 564 11.53 17.83 -2.69
N THR A 565 12.18 16.74 -3.10
CA THR A 565 11.90 16.00 -4.34
C THR A 565 10.48 15.43 -4.37
N ASP A 566 9.93 15.09 -3.20
CA ASP A 566 8.58 14.53 -3.07
C ASP A 566 7.48 15.60 -3.12
N VAL A 567 7.84 16.89 -2.95
CA VAL A 567 6.92 18.02 -3.07
C VAL A 567 6.67 18.35 -4.55
N THR A 568 5.98 17.44 -5.23
CA THR A 568 5.64 17.58 -6.65
C THR A 568 4.74 18.80 -6.93
N ALA A 569 4.57 19.15 -8.20
CA ALA A 569 3.73 20.28 -8.62
C ALA A 569 2.30 20.22 -8.04
N GLN A 570 1.75 19.01 -7.80
CA GLN A 570 0.42 18.86 -7.20
C GLN A 570 0.38 19.40 -5.77
N TYR A 571 1.46 19.23 -5.01
CA TYR A 571 1.57 19.65 -3.61
C TYR A 571 2.06 21.09 -3.47
N LYS A 572 2.93 21.59 -4.35
CA LYS A 572 3.40 23.00 -4.33
C LYS A 572 2.26 24.03 -4.34
N SER A 573 1.12 23.68 -4.93
CA SER A 573 -0.08 24.53 -4.92
C SER A 573 -0.82 24.55 -3.56
N LYS A 574 -0.64 23.52 -2.72
CA LYS A 574 -1.37 23.28 -1.48
C LYS A 574 -0.56 23.43 -0.20
N VAL A 575 0.77 23.39 -0.29
CA VAL A 575 1.67 23.56 0.85
C VAL A 575 2.62 24.74 0.62
N LYS A 576 3.19 25.28 1.71
CA LYS A 576 4.37 26.13 1.68
C LYS A 576 5.56 25.30 2.13
N ILE A 577 6.70 25.51 1.47
CA ILE A 577 7.97 24.88 1.80
C ILE A 577 8.76 25.87 2.65
N ILE A 578 9.36 25.37 3.71
CA ILE A 578 10.23 26.09 4.63
C ILE A 578 11.55 25.34 4.68
N GLU A 579 12.61 26.04 4.31
CA GLU A 579 13.95 25.46 4.26
C GLU A 579 14.46 25.11 5.66
N ILE A 580 15.12 23.95 5.74
CA ILE A 580 15.87 23.54 6.93
C ILE A 580 17.31 23.98 6.72
N PRO A 581 17.89 24.83 7.60
CA PRO A 581 19.27 25.29 7.44
C PRO A 581 20.26 24.11 7.30
N GLU A 582 21.20 24.20 6.36
CA GLU A 582 22.13 23.10 6.03
C GLU A 582 22.85 22.51 7.24
N LYS A 583 23.25 23.35 8.21
CA LYS A 583 23.90 22.90 9.45
C LYS A 583 23.08 21.91 10.28
N TYR A 584 21.75 21.93 10.13
CA TYR A 584 20.84 21.00 10.79
C TYR A 584 20.36 19.88 9.87
N ASN A 585 20.46 20.09 8.56
CA ASN A 585 19.99 19.12 7.59
C ASN A 585 20.82 17.82 7.65
N VAL A 586 20.28 16.74 7.10
CA VAL A 586 20.96 15.44 7.05
C VAL A 586 21.36 15.17 5.61
N GLU A 587 22.51 14.55 5.41
CA GLU A 587 22.93 14.18 4.05
C GLU A 587 22.16 12.92 3.61
N SER A 588 21.01 13.12 2.97
CA SER A 588 20.29 12.05 2.27
C SER A 588 20.93 11.83 0.89
N ILE A 589 21.94 10.97 0.81
CA ILE A 589 22.72 10.74 -0.41
C ILE A 589 22.33 9.42 -1.08
N ASN A 590 22.13 9.46 -2.38
CA ASN A 590 22.06 8.26 -3.22
C ASN A 590 23.46 7.88 -3.71
N TYR A 591 23.76 6.59 -3.59
CA TYR A 591 25.00 5.98 -4.01
C TYR A 591 24.74 5.00 -5.13
N ILE A 592 25.60 4.98 -6.14
CA ILE A 592 25.51 4.03 -7.25
C ILE A 592 26.80 3.21 -7.36
N ALA A 593 26.66 1.97 -7.79
CA ALA A 593 27.78 1.10 -8.09
C ALA A 593 27.49 0.23 -9.32
N VAL A 594 28.57 -0.17 -9.99
CA VAL A 594 28.57 -1.31 -10.91
C VAL A 594 28.79 -2.56 -10.07
N THR A 595 27.94 -3.56 -10.23
CA THR A 595 28.04 -4.81 -9.46
C THR A 595 29.17 -5.69 -10.02
N THR A 596 29.75 -6.54 -9.18
CA THR A 596 30.83 -7.46 -9.58
C THR A 596 30.33 -8.67 -10.36
N LYS A 597 29.08 -9.10 -10.11
CA LYS A 597 28.44 -10.26 -10.77
C LYS A 597 27.52 -9.89 -11.93
N GLY A 598 27.41 -8.60 -12.27
CA GLY A 598 26.59 -8.13 -13.38
C GLY A 598 27.07 -8.69 -14.74
N PRO A 599 26.14 -9.11 -15.62
CA PRO A 599 26.48 -9.74 -16.90
C PRO A 599 27.19 -8.83 -17.92
N HIS A 600 27.12 -7.50 -17.75
CA HIS A 600 27.57 -6.50 -18.73
C HIS A 600 28.46 -5.38 -18.13
N PRO A 601 29.59 -5.70 -17.47
CA PRO A 601 30.36 -4.73 -16.67
C PRO A 601 30.88 -3.52 -17.45
N LYS A 602 31.26 -3.69 -18.74
CA LYS A 602 31.72 -2.57 -19.58
C LYS A 602 30.59 -1.59 -19.92
N ARG A 603 29.38 -2.10 -20.16
CA ARG A 603 28.21 -1.28 -20.49
C ARG A 603 27.62 -0.64 -19.24
N ALA A 604 27.64 -1.37 -18.12
CA ALA A 604 27.35 -0.85 -16.79
C ALA A 604 28.21 0.36 -16.46
N LYS A 605 29.53 0.25 -16.66
CA LYS A 605 30.45 1.37 -16.47
C LYS A 605 30.12 2.57 -17.36
N ALA A 606 29.84 2.36 -18.65
CA ALA A 606 29.46 3.46 -19.55
C ALA A 606 28.15 4.16 -19.14
N PHE A 607 27.18 3.40 -18.63
CA PHE A 607 25.93 3.98 -18.11
C PHE A 607 26.16 4.73 -16.78
N LEU A 608 27.00 4.20 -15.90
CA LEU A 608 27.46 4.90 -14.70
C LEU A 608 28.14 6.24 -15.05
N ASP A 609 29.07 6.24 -16.01
CA ASP A 609 29.76 7.45 -16.45
C ASP A 609 28.77 8.49 -17.02
N TYR A 610 27.72 8.03 -17.72
CA TYR A 610 26.64 8.89 -18.19
C TYR A 610 25.84 9.52 -17.04
N ILE A 611 25.49 8.74 -16.01
CA ILE A 611 24.78 9.22 -14.81
C ILE A 611 25.60 10.29 -14.08
N LEU A 612 26.92 10.10 -13.99
CA LEU A 612 27.85 11.04 -13.34
C LEU A 612 28.21 12.23 -14.24
N SER A 613 27.92 12.18 -15.54
CA SER A 613 28.17 13.30 -16.46
C SER A 613 27.26 14.50 -16.19
N ALA A 614 27.64 15.69 -16.68
CA ALA A 614 26.82 16.90 -16.59
C ALA A 614 25.38 16.71 -17.15
N LYS A 615 25.19 15.83 -18.14
CA LYS A 615 23.86 15.51 -18.69
C LYS A 615 23.02 14.68 -17.70
N GLY A 616 23.62 13.66 -17.08
CA GLY A 616 22.95 12.83 -16.08
C GLY A 616 22.62 13.62 -14.80
N GLN A 617 23.60 14.38 -14.32
CA GLN A 617 23.44 15.26 -13.15
C GLN A 617 22.44 16.40 -13.41
N GLY A 618 22.36 16.91 -14.64
CA GLY A 618 21.32 17.88 -15.03
C GLY A 618 19.90 17.35 -14.85
N VAL A 619 19.67 16.05 -15.11
CA VAL A 619 18.36 15.42 -14.83
C VAL A 619 18.08 15.39 -13.34
N PHE A 620 19.05 15.00 -12.50
CA PHE A 620 18.87 15.04 -11.04
C PHE A 620 18.52 16.44 -10.55
N ALA A 621 19.16 17.49 -11.08
CA ALA A 621 18.85 18.88 -10.77
C ALA A 621 17.42 19.29 -11.19
N ASP A 622 16.94 18.84 -12.36
CA ASP A 622 15.56 19.07 -12.81
C ASP A 622 14.51 18.50 -11.84
N TYR A 623 14.87 17.43 -11.13
CA TYR A 623 14.06 16.80 -10.08
C TYR A 623 14.35 17.33 -8.67
N HIS A 624 15.11 18.43 -8.54
CA HIS A 624 15.46 19.08 -7.27
C HIS A 624 16.38 18.24 -6.35
N TYR A 625 17.23 17.40 -6.93
CA TYR A 625 18.38 16.87 -6.22
C TYR A 625 19.57 17.81 -6.37
N ASP A 626 20.38 17.87 -5.33
CA ASP A 626 21.60 18.64 -5.33
C ASP A 626 22.78 17.79 -5.84
N PRO A 627 23.74 18.42 -6.53
CA PRO A 627 24.94 17.76 -6.98
C PRO A 627 25.80 17.33 -5.78
N THR A 628 26.48 16.19 -5.92
CA THR A 628 27.29 15.61 -4.83
C THR A 628 28.79 15.97 -4.89
N ASN A 629 29.19 16.77 -5.90
CA ASN A 629 30.56 17.13 -6.31
C ASN A 629 31.46 15.95 -6.70
#